data_AF-A0AB36S227-F1
#
_entry.id   AF-A0AB36S227-F1
#
_cell.length_a   1.000
_cell.length_b   1.000
_cell.length_c   1.000
_cell.angle_alpha   90.00
_cell.angle_beta   90.00
_cell.angle_gamma   90.00
#
_symmetry.space_group_name_H-M   'P 1'
#
loop_
_entity.id
_entity.type
_entity.pdbx_description
1 polymer ?
#
loop_
_entity_poly.entity_id
_entity_poly.type
_entity_poly.pdbx_seq_one_letter_code
_entity_poly.pdbx_strand_id
1 'polypeptide(L)'
;MSSHINDQGLSSGGNGAGVNYPLYQFKHPNYTENFTPEFRNFIDKHYNHHFEPLEVLGYIYALLYSPNYRKRYEDFLKADYPKILFTNNKDLFRALSLLGIELIGLHVLNKESLNHSFEKLKDPTIGESYYKEAHEHNPIIKKPAYNEPEKRLYINHSAYFKGVSEEIHDYMIGGYGVLDKYLKSHKNEPCDFDHVTNIIKVIARTIEIQRTLGFLTSDLPHLKGNDSKALIQEILQNPPPPPPFNTNIALILSRQAKAIGDFDFDAAFISKEASDNNIYRRGGGSAFPLFCIT
;
A
#
# COMPACT_ATOMS: atom_id res chain seq x y z
N MET A 1 16.98 21.75 3.12
CA MET A 1 16.82 21.11 4.44
C MET A 1 15.33 20.85 4.60
N SER A 2 14.90 19.59 4.58
CA SER A 2 13.51 19.18 4.86
C SER A 2 13.58 18.23 6.04
N SER A 3 12.80 18.52 7.08
CA SER A 3 12.95 18.07 8.45
C SER A 3 11.78 17.20 8.91
N HIS A 4 11.29 16.31 8.05
CA HIS A 4 10.15 15.45 8.39
C HIS A 4 10.64 14.03 8.65
N ILE A 5 10.84 13.75 9.94
CA ILE A 5 10.75 12.40 10.50
C ILE A 5 9.25 12.13 10.60
N ASN A 6 8.78 11.08 9.93
CA ASN A 6 7.45 10.55 10.16
C ASN A 6 7.49 9.74 11.47
N ASP A 7 7.26 10.41 12.61
CA ASP A 7 6.66 9.84 13.82
C ASP A 7 6.42 10.92 14.89
N GLN A 8 5.16 11.24 15.17
CA GLN A 8 4.69 11.52 16.54
C GLN A 8 3.32 10.85 16.71
N GLY A 9 3.31 9.52 16.83
CA GLY A 9 2.12 8.76 17.18
C GLY A 9 2.32 7.26 17.48
N LEU A 10 3.54 6.74 17.35
CA LEU A 10 3.87 5.32 17.59
C LEU A 10 4.54 5.03 18.94
N SER A 11 4.67 6.03 19.82
CA SER A 11 5.25 5.84 21.16
C SER A 11 4.24 5.27 22.17
N SER A 12 4.26 3.95 22.35
CA SER A 12 3.98 3.34 23.65
C SER A 12 5.10 2.36 23.97
N GLY A 13 5.79 2.61 25.08
CA GLY A 13 7.13 2.11 25.36
C GLY A 13 7.30 0.59 25.33
N GLY A 14 8.43 0.18 24.76
CA GLY A 14 8.96 -1.18 24.79
C GLY A 14 10.31 -1.21 24.07
N ASN A 15 11.37 -1.57 24.80
CA ASN A 15 12.75 -1.61 24.31
C ASN A 15 12.90 -2.51 23.07
N GLY A 16 13.21 -1.90 21.93
CA GLY A 16 13.47 -2.59 20.66
C GLY A 16 13.70 -1.62 19.50
N ALA A 17 14.49 -0.57 19.72
CA ALA A 17 14.74 0.45 18.71
C ALA A 17 15.66 -0.09 17.60
N GLY A 18 15.07 -0.46 16.47
CA GLY A 18 15.76 -0.79 15.22
C GLY A 18 15.36 0.19 14.12
N VAL A 19 15.98 1.37 14.10
CA VAL A 19 15.85 2.32 12.98
C VAL A 19 16.71 1.78 11.83
N ASN A 20 16.08 1.41 10.71
CA ASN A 20 16.80 1.02 9.49
C ASN A 20 16.54 2.05 8.38
N TYR A 21 17.62 2.65 7.90
CA TYR A 21 17.65 3.53 6.73
C TYR A 21 17.77 2.71 5.45
N PRO A 22 17.10 3.14 4.38
CA PRO A 22 17.88 3.48 3.18
C PRO A 22 17.13 4.47 2.27
N LEU A 23 17.23 5.78 2.50
CA LEU A 23 16.51 6.75 1.67
C LEU A 23 17.42 7.84 1.17
N TYR A 24 17.95 7.59 0.00
CA TYR A 24 18.64 8.58 -0.80
C TYR A 24 17.60 9.21 -1.73
N GLN A 25 17.55 10.54 -1.73
CA GLN A 25 17.20 11.24 -2.96
C GLN A 25 18.26 10.84 -4.00
N PHE A 26 17.89 10.60 -5.25
CA PHE A 26 18.82 10.26 -6.34
C PHE A 26 19.72 11.47 -6.70
N LYS A 27 20.53 11.92 -5.74
CA LYS A 27 21.56 12.96 -5.84
C LYS A 27 22.94 12.35 -6.07
N HIS A 28 23.07 11.03 -5.94
CA HIS A 28 24.31 10.30 -6.16
C HIS A 28 24.15 9.44 -7.41
N PRO A 29 25.05 9.56 -8.41
CA PRO A 29 24.95 8.81 -9.68
C PRO A 29 25.33 7.32 -9.54
N ASN A 30 25.84 6.90 -8.38
CA ASN A 30 26.33 5.54 -8.15
C ASN A 30 25.34 4.78 -7.28
N TYR A 31 24.25 4.33 -7.89
CA TYR A 31 23.33 3.39 -7.27
C TYR A 31 23.14 2.18 -8.18
N THR A 32 22.95 1.03 -7.57
CA THR A 32 22.58 -0.21 -8.26
C THR A 32 21.32 -0.76 -7.65
N GLU A 33 20.54 -1.50 -8.43
CA GLU A 33 19.41 -2.25 -7.89
C GLU A 33 19.83 -3.17 -6.75
N ASN A 34 18.93 -3.38 -5.79
CA ASN A 34 19.14 -4.26 -4.66
C ASN A 34 18.65 -5.69 -4.96
N PHE A 35 19.00 -6.20 -6.13
CA PHE A 35 18.74 -7.57 -6.53
C PHE A 35 20.06 -8.32 -6.61
N THR A 36 20.10 -9.53 -6.03
CA THR A 36 21.25 -10.42 -6.20
C THR A 36 21.44 -10.75 -7.68
N PRO A 37 22.67 -10.86 -8.19
CA PRO A 37 22.93 -11.25 -9.58
C PRO A 37 22.24 -12.56 -9.99
N GLU A 38 22.11 -13.52 -9.07
CA GLU A 38 21.43 -14.80 -9.30
C GLU A 38 19.94 -14.59 -9.58
N PHE A 39 19.26 -13.78 -8.76
CA PHE A 39 17.85 -13.43 -8.95
C PHE A 39 17.63 -12.65 -10.23
N ARG A 40 18.47 -11.65 -10.52
CA ARG A 40 18.38 -10.87 -11.76
C ARG A 40 18.51 -11.78 -13.00
N ASN A 41 19.52 -12.65 -13.00
CA ASN A 41 19.70 -13.64 -14.06
C ASN A 41 18.53 -14.62 -14.19
N PHE A 42 17.90 -15.00 -13.08
CA PHE A 42 16.70 -15.83 -13.09
C PHE A 42 15.55 -15.12 -13.81
N ILE A 43 15.23 -13.87 -13.45
CA ILE A 43 14.15 -13.09 -14.06
C ILE A 43 14.38 -12.89 -15.56
N ASP A 44 15.58 -12.44 -15.93
CA ASP A 44 15.90 -12.11 -17.31
C ASP A 44 15.81 -13.35 -18.22
N LYS A 45 16.29 -14.51 -17.73
CA LYS A 45 16.18 -15.80 -18.44
C LYS A 45 14.74 -16.30 -18.51
N HIS A 46 14.00 -16.19 -17.42
CA HIS A 46 12.63 -16.70 -17.31
C HIS A 46 11.68 -16.02 -18.31
N TYR A 47 11.82 -14.71 -18.49
CA TYR A 47 10.98 -13.93 -19.42
C TYR A 47 11.66 -13.61 -20.77
N ASN A 48 12.91 -14.03 -20.95
CA ASN A 48 13.78 -13.66 -22.06
C ASN A 48 13.73 -12.14 -22.34
N HIS A 49 13.80 -11.35 -21.27
CA HIS A 49 13.62 -9.90 -21.29
C HIS A 49 14.08 -9.27 -19.99
N HIS A 50 14.78 -8.15 -20.10
CA HIS A 50 15.20 -7.37 -18.95
C HIS A 50 14.10 -6.40 -18.54
N PHE A 51 13.51 -6.64 -17.36
CA PHE A 51 12.52 -5.74 -16.76
C PHE A 51 13.18 -4.77 -15.80
N GLU A 52 12.70 -3.53 -15.78
CA GLU A 52 13.19 -2.51 -14.85
C GLU A 52 12.96 -2.93 -13.39
N PRO A 53 13.81 -2.50 -12.44
CA PRO A 53 13.67 -2.88 -11.03
C PRO A 53 12.27 -2.60 -10.45
N LEU A 54 11.67 -1.48 -10.84
CA LEU A 54 10.33 -1.09 -10.41
C LEU A 54 9.25 -2.04 -10.95
N GLU A 55 9.41 -2.59 -12.16
CA GLU A 55 8.46 -3.56 -12.71
C GLU A 55 8.52 -4.89 -11.95
N VAL A 56 9.72 -5.34 -11.58
CA VAL A 56 9.89 -6.53 -10.75
C VAL A 56 9.31 -6.31 -9.35
N LEU A 57 9.59 -5.15 -8.73
CA LEU A 57 9.01 -4.79 -7.44
C LEU A 57 7.48 -4.64 -7.50
N GLY A 58 6.95 -4.03 -8.55
CA GLY A 58 5.52 -3.92 -8.80
C GLY A 58 4.86 -5.30 -8.83
N TYR A 59 5.45 -6.25 -9.57
CA TYR A 59 4.94 -7.62 -9.61
C TYR A 59 4.91 -8.28 -8.22
N ILE A 60 6.00 -8.15 -7.46
CA ILE A 60 6.11 -8.66 -6.08
C ILE A 60 5.00 -8.04 -5.23
N TYR A 61 4.85 -6.71 -5.28
CA TYR A 61 3.89 -5.98 -4.46
C TYR A 61 2.44 -6.35 -4.80
N ALA A 62 2.13 -6.55 -6.08
CA ALA A 62 0.82 -7.02 -6.54
C ALA A 62 0.47 -8.41 -5.98
N LEU A 63 1.41 -9.35 -5.95
CA LEU A 63 1.16 -10.65 -5.33
C LEU A 63 0.94 -10.55 -3.83
N LEU A 64 1.70 -9.70 -3.13
CA LEU A 64 1.54 -9.50 -1.69
C LEU A 64 0.19 -8.86 -1.33
N TYR A 65 -0.40 -8.08 -2.25
CA TYR A 65 -1.74 -7.51 -2.09
C TYR A 65 -2.86 -8.40 -2.65
N SER A 66 -2.55 -9.49 -3.37
CA SER A 66 -3.59 -10.42 -3.87
C SER A 66 -4.31 -11.13 -2.71
N PRO A 67 -5.65 -11.06 -2.63
CA PRO A 67 -6.42 -11.81 -1.63
C PRO A 67 -6.23 -13.33 -1.75
N ASN A 68 -6.16 -13.87 -2.97
CA ASN A 68 -6.00 -15.30 -3.20
C ASN A 68 -4.59 -15.78 -2.81
N TYR A 69 -3.56 -14.98 -3.07
CA TYR A 69 -2.20 -15.28 -2.62
C TYR A 69 -2.11 -15.28 -1.10
N ARG A 70 -2.61 -14.22 -0.44
CA ARG A 70 -2.58 -14.10 1.03
C ARG A 70 -3.32 -15.25 1.70
N LYS A 71 -4.53 -15.56 1.25
CA LYS A 71 -5.33 -16.67 1.78
C LYS A 71 -4.65 -18.02 1.58
N ARG A 72 -4.07 -18.26 0.40
CA ARG A 72 -3.44 -19.54 0.08
C ARG A 72 -2.17 -19.80 0.89
N TYR A 73 -1.39 -18.75 1.16
CA TYR A 73 -0.09 -18.84 1.81
C TYR A 73 -0.08 -18.30 3.24
N GLU A 74 -1.25 -18.10 3.86
CA GLU A 74 -1.43 -17.47 5.17
C GLU A 74 -0.51 -18.07 6.24
N ASP A 75 -0.53 -19.39 6.42
CA ASP A 75 0.31 -20.08 7.41
C ASP A 75 1.80 -19.81 7.22
N PHE A 76 2.23 -19.71 5.96
CA PHE A 76 3.61 -19.43 5.61
C PHE A 76 3.96 -17.96 5.84
N LEU A 77 3.08 -17.04 5.45
CA LEU A 77 3.23 -15.59 5.67
C LEU A 77 3.25 -15.22 7.16
N LYS A 78 2.55 -15.99 8.00
CA LYS A 78 2.60 -15.86 9.46
C LYS A 78 3.96 -16.27 10.05
N ALA A 79 4.68 -17.19 9.39
CA ALA A 79 5.86 -17.85 9.95
C ALA A 79 7.21 -17.30 9.44
N ASP A 80 7.29 -16.84 8.18
CA ASP A 80 8.53 -16.37 7.56
C ASP A 80 8.25 -15.36 6.42
N TYR A 81 9.30 -14.86 5.77
CA TYR A 81 9.17 -13.99 4.61
C TYR A 81 8.37 -14.61 3.46
N PRO A 82 7.60 -13.80 2.71
CA PRO A 82 6.82 -14.28 1.58
C PRO A 82 7.68 -14.94 0.49
N LYS A 83 7.15 -16.02 -0.08
CA LYS A 83 7.75 -16.71 -1.24
C LYS A 83 6.99 -16.34 -2.51
N ILE A 84 7.62 -15.54 -3.35
CA ILE A 84 7.00 -15.02 -4.57
C ILE A 84 7.00 -16.10 -5.66
N LEU A 85 5.82 -16.34 -6.24
CA LEU A 85 5.65 -17.17 -7.42
C LEU A 85 5.82 -16.31 -8.67
N PHE A 86 6.53 -16.81 -9.68
CA PHE A 86 6.65 -16.14 -10.97
C PHE A 86 5.84 -16.90 -12.02
N THR A 87 4.94 -16.18 -12.69
CA THR A 87 4.13 -16.72 -13.78
C THR A 87 4.98 -17.04 -15.01
N ASN A 88 4.61 -18.06 -15.77
CA ASN A 88 5.18 -18.30 -17.11
C ASN A 88 4.53 -17.40 -18.19
N ASN A 89 3.44 -16.70 -17.86
CA ASN A 89 2.75 -15.80 -18.77
C ASN A 89 3.31 -14.39 -18.62
N LYS A 90 4.14 -13.96 -19.58
CA LYS A 90 4.79 -12.65 -19.57
C LYS A 90 3.79 -11.47 -19.57
N ASP A 91 2.64 -11.61 -20.23
CA ASP A 91 1.62 -10.56 -20.24
C ASP A 91 0.93 -10.45 -18.87
N LEU A 92 0.66 -11.58 -18.21
CA LEU A 92 0.17 -11.57 -16.84
C LEU A 92 1.19 -10.95 -15.88
N PHE A 93 2.49 -11.26 -16.03
CA PHE A 93 3.55 -10.62 -15.24
C PHE A 93 3.48 -9.10 -15.39
N ARG A 94 3.39 -8.60 -16.62
CA ARG A 94 3.30 -7.17 -16.90
C ARG A 94 2.03 -6.55 -16.31
N ALA A 95 0.87 -7.20 -16.46
CA ALA A 95 -0.38 -6.68 -15.92
C ALA A 95 -0.35 -6.59 -14.37
N LEU A 96 0.14 -7.64 -13.70
CA LEU A 96 0.32 -7.65 -12.25
C LEU A 96 1.35 -6.59 -11.83
N SER A 97 2.45 -6.44 -12.57
CA SER A 97 3.45 -5.39 -12.35
C SER A 97 2.83 -3.99 -12.39
N LEU A 98 2.05 -3.66 -13.42
CA LEU A 98 1.39 -2.36 -13.54
C LEU A 98 0.42 -2.09 -12.37
N LEU A 99 -0.40 -3.07 -11.98
CA LEU A 99 -1.28 -2.93 -10.81
C LEU A 99 -0.49 -2.71 -9.52
N GLY A 100 0.64 -3.40 -9.35
CA GLY A 100 1.52 -3.21 -8.20
C GLY A 100 2.22 -1.85 -8.18
N ILE A 101 2.60 -1.32 -9.36
CA ILE A 101 3.14 0.04 -9.49
C ILE A 101 2.08 1.08 -9.10
N GLU A 102 0.82 0.88 -9.50
CA GLU A 102 -0.29 1.74 -9.09
C GLU A 102 -0.45 1.72 -7.55
N LEU A 103 -0.44 0.53 -6.94
CA LEU A 103 -0.47 0.38 -5.48
C LEU A 103 0.71 1.06 -4.78
N ILE A 104 1.93 0.91 -5.31
CA ILE A 104 3.13 1.58 -4.78
C ILE A 104 2.91 3.09 -4.80
N GLY A 105 2.50 3.65 -5.94
CA GLY A 105 2.26 5.09 -6.12
C GLY A 105 1.19 5.64 -5.16
N LEU A 106 0.09 4.89 -4.98
CA LEU A 106 -0.97 5.19 -4.02
C LEU A 106 -0.44 5.21 -2.58
N HIS A 107 0.26 4.17 -2.15
CA HIS A 107 0.69 4.01 -0.75
C HIS A 107 1.81 4.95 -0.34
N VAL A 108 2.59 5.47 -1.30
CA VAL A 108 3.56 6.56 -1.04
C VAL A 108 2.96 7.95 -1.23
N LEU A 109 1.64 8.06 -1.45
CA LEU A 109 0.91 9.31 -1.69
C LEU A 109 1.57 10.16 -2.79
N ASN A 110 1.98 9.51 -3.90
CA ASN A 110 2.57 10.23 -5.02
C ASN A 110 1.51 11.02 -5.79
N LYS A 111 1.68 12.33 -5.94
CA LYS A 111 0.68 13.20 -6.56
C LYS A 111 0.22 12.78 -7.97
N GLU A 112 1.15 12.37 -8.83
CA GLU A 112 0.82 11.94 -10.20
C GLU A 112 0.05 10.62 -10.18
N SER A 113 0.51 9.67 -9.36
CA SER A 113 -0.20 8.40 -9.16
C SER A 113 -1.58 8.60 -8.54
N LEU A 114 -1.73 9.51 -7.56
CA LEU A 114 -3.03 9.84 -6.96
C LEU A 114 -3.98 10.43 -8.00
N ASN A 115 -3.55 11.42 -8.77
CA ASN A 115 -4.38 12.03 -9.81
C ASN A 115 -4.90 10.98 -10.81
N HIS A 116 -3.98 10.16 -11.34
CA HIS A 116 -4.33 9.10 -12.28
C HIS A 116 -5.29 8.06 -11.68
N SER A 117 -5.04 7.65 -10.44
CA SER A 117 -5.80 6.55 -9.82
C SER A 117 -7.16 7.01 -9.31
N PHE A 118 -7.29 8.27 -8.88
CA PHE A 118 -8.56 8.83 -8.43
C PHE A 118 -9.54 9.07 -9.58
N GLU A 119 -9.05 9.37 -10.79
CA GLU A 119 -9.88 9.40 -12.01
C GLU A 119 -10.51 8.03 -12.33
N LYS A 120 -9.91 6.93 -11.85
CA LYS A 120 -10.39 5.56 -12.05
C LYS A 120 -11.35 5.07 -10.96
N LEU A 121 -11.58 5.84 -9.89
CA LEU A 121 -12.52 5.47 -8.83
C LEU A 121 -13.93 5.37 -9.40
N LYS A 122 -14.64 4.29 -9.07
CA LYS A 122 -16.01 4.06 -9.57
C LYS A 122 -17.03 5.02 -8.98
N ASP A 123 -16.80 5.49 -7.76
CA ASP A 123 -17.66 6.44 -7.06
C ASP A 123 -16.88 7.74 -6.77
N PRO A 124 -17.23 8.86 -7.43
CA PRO A 124 -16.52 10.13 -7.27
C PRO A 124 -16.80 10.78 -5.90
N THR A 125 -17.83 10.34 -5.18
CA THR A 125 -18.24 10.94 -3.90
C THR A 125 -17.48 10.39 -2.69
N ILE A 126 -16.61 9.40 -2.92
CA ILE A 126 -15.78 8.78 -1.88
C ILE A 126 -14.90 9.83 -1.22
N GLY A 127 -15.05 9.95 0.11
CA GLY A 127 -14.22 10.79 0.96
C GLY A 127 -14.56 12.28 0.90
N GLU A 128 -15.65 12.70 0.27
CA GLU A 128 -16.07 14.10 0.32
C GLU A 128 -16.36 14.54 1.76
N SER A 129 -15.76 15.65 2.21
CA SER A 129 -15.95 16.18 3.55
C SER A 129 -17.10 17.18 3.64
N TYR A 130 -17.88 17.10 4.72
CA TYR A 130 -19.04 17.96 4.96
C TYR A 130 -19.12 18.40 6.43
N TYR A 131 -19.72 19.56 6.64
CA TYR A 131 -20.30 19.96 7.93
C TYR A 131 -21.81 19.68 7.89
N LYS A 132 -22.38 19.19 8.99
CA LYS A 132 -23.83 18.95 9.12
C LYS A 132 -24.63 20.23 8.96
N GLU A 133 -24.17 21.29 9.62
CA GLU A 133 -24.83 22.59 9.65
C GLU A 133 -23.91 23.65 9.06
N ALA A 134 -24.44 24.54 8.21
CA ALA A 134 -23.65 25.55 7.50
C ALA A 134 -23.03 26.62 8.41
N HIS A 135 -23.48 26.72 9.66
CA HIS A 135 -22.97 27.69 10.64
C HIS A 135 -22.03 27.03 11.68
N GLU A 136 -21.87 25.71 11.65
CA GLU A 136 -21.05 24.97 12.61
C GLU A 136 -19.79 24.42 11.95
N HIS A 137 -18.74 25.24 11.94
CA HIS A 137 -17.43 24.88 11.38
C HIS A 137 -16.44 24.50 12.46
N ASN A 138 -16.62 23.31 13.04
CA ASN A 138 -15.66 22.74 13.99
C ASN A 138 -14.79 21.66 13.31
N PRO A 139 -13.55 21.99 12.90
CA PRO A 139 -12.66 21.02 12.25
C PRO A 139 -11.97 20.07 13.25
N ILE A 140 -12.18 20.22 14.56
CA ILE A 140 -11.40 19.52 15.57
C ILE A 140 -11.82 18.05 15.69
N ILE A 141 -10.86 17.14 15.53
CA ILE A 141 -11.07 15.70 15.73
C ILE A 141 -11.32 15.42 17.22
N LYS A 142 -12.42 14.76 17.57
CA LYS A 142 -12.75 14.48 18.98
C LYS A 142 -13.16 13.04 19.25
N LYS A 143 -14.35 12.67 18.81
CA LYS A 143 -14.94 11.34 19.02
C LYS A 143 -15.36 10.82 17.65
N PRO A 144 -14.41 10.24 16.90
CA PRO A 144 -14.73 9.64 15.62
C PRO A 144 -15.84 8.59 15.77
N ALA A 145 -16.72 8.52 14.79
CA ALA A 145 -17.81 7.56 14.77
C ALA A 145 -18.18 7.21 13.33
N TYR A 146 -18.42 5.94 13.07
CA TYR A 146 -18.89 5.47 11.78
C TYR A 146 -20.39 5.26 11.79
N ASN A 147 -21.07 5.80 10.78
CA ASN A 147 -22.47 5.53 10.49
C ASN A 147 -22.52 4.69 9.21
N GLU A 148 -22.69 3.38 9.40
CA GLU A 148 -22.73 2.39 8.32
C GLU A 148 -23.92 2.58 7.37
N PRO A 149 -25.18 2.78 7.84
CA PRO A 149 -26.32 3.00 6.93
C PRO A 149 -26.13 4.19 5.97
N GLU A 150 -25.52 5.28 6.44
CA GLU A 150 -25.28 6.48 5.63
C GLU A 150 -23.90 6.50 4.97
N LYS A 151 -23.03 5.52 5.25
CA LYS A 151 -21.63 5.47 4.80
C LYS A 151 -20.85 6.74 5.16
N ARG A 152 -20.97 7.18 6.41
CA ARG A 152 -20.37 8.43 6.91
C ARG A 152 -19.36 8.16 8.02
N LEU A 153 -18.16 8.71 7.88
CA LEU A 153 -17.14 8.74 8.92
C LEU A 153 -17.10 10.12 9.57
N TYR A 154 -17.65 10.22 10.78
CA TYR A 154 -17.60 11.42 11.59
C TYR A 154 -16.23 11.56 12.24
N ILE A 155 -15.68 12.79 12.26
CA ILE A 155 -14.52 13.14 13.10
C ILE A 155 -14.96 13.73 14.46
N ASN A 156 -16.17 14.29 14.48
CA ASN A 156 -16.85 14.84 15.65
C ASN A 156 -18.37 14.90 15.36
N HIS A 157 -19.16 15.60 16.17
CA HIS A 157 -20.62 15.64 16.01
C HIS A 157 -21.10 16.48 14.80
N SER A 158 -20.27 17.38 14.27
CA SER A 158 -20.62 18.37 13.26
C SER A 158 -19.96 18.13 11.89
N ALA A 159 -18.83 17.41 11.80
CA ALA A 159 -18.07 17.19 10.58
C ALA A 159 -17.87 15.70 10.25
N TYR A 160 -17.95 15.35 8.96
CA TYR A 160 -17.83 13.98 8.48
C TYR A 160 -17.33 13.86 7.04
N PHE A 161 -16.87 12.66 6.68
CA PHE A 161 -16.60 12.24 5.31
C PHE A 161 -17.73 11.33 4.81
N LYS A 162 -18.21 11.56 3.59
CA LYS A 162 -19.25 10.77 2.92
C LYS A 162 -18.61 9.71 2.02
N GLY A 163 -19.38 8.68 1.66
CA GLY A 163 -18.94 7.66 0.70
C GLY A 163 -17.91 6.69 1.30
N VAL A 164 -17.85 6.61 2.63
CA VAL A 164 -16.97 5.68 3.35
C VAL A 164 -17.75 4.39 3.59
N SER A 165 -17.54 3.36 2.77
CA SER A 165 -18.13 2.03 3.02
C SER A 165 -17.51 1.37 4.25
N GLU A 166 -18.16 0.32 4.77
CA GLU A 166 -17.64 -0.49 5.88
C GLU A 166 -16.25 -1.04 5.55
N GLU A 167 -16.07 -1.60 4.34
CA GLU A 167 -14.77 -2.10 3.87
C GLU A 167 -13.66 -1.03 3.83
N ILE A 168 -14.00 0.24 3.57
CA ILE A 168 -13.03 1.35 3.63
C ILE A 168 -12.75 1.74 5.08
N HIS A 169 -13.80 1.81 5.92
CA HIS A 169 -13.70 2.15 7.33
C HIS A 169 -12.83 1.14 8.10
N ASP A 170 -13.08 -0.14 7.86
CA ASP A 170 -12.46 -1.26 8.55
C ASP A 170 -11.16 -1.74 7.87
N TYR A 171 -10.69 -1.04 6.83
CA TYR A 171 -9.47 -1.43 6.12
C TYR A 171 -8.26 -1.43 7.08
N MET A 172 -7.57 -2.57 7.12
CA MET A 172 -6.45 -2.81 8.02
C MET A 172 -5.12 -2.92 7.28
N ILE A 173 -4.07 -2.34 7.87
CA ILE A 173 -2.68 -2.63 7.51
C ILE A 173 -1.98 -3.15 8.75
N GLY A 174 -1.37 -4.34 8.65
CA GLY A 174 -0.91 -5.07 9.81
C GLY A 174 -2.06 -5.34 10.79
N GLY A 175 -1.93 -4.87 12.03
CA GLY A 175 -2.96 -4.98 13.07
C GLY A 175 -3.73 -3.69 13.35
N TYR A 176 -3.66 -2.70 12.46
CA TYR A 176 -4.24 -1.37 12.68
C TYR A 176 -5.28 -1.04 11.60
N GLY A 177 -6.49 -0.66 12.03
CA GLY A 177 -7.45 0.01 11.16
C GLY A 177 -6.93 1.40 10.78
N VAL A 178 -6.73 1.63 9.48
CA VAL A 178 -5.97 2.79 8.98
C VAL A 178 -6.61 4.11 9.41
N LEU A 179 -7.91 4.27 9.15
CA LEU A 179 -8.66 5.49 9.48
C LEU A 179 -8.84 5.67 10.99
N ASP A 180 -9.19 4.59 11.70
CA ASP A 180 -9.34 4.62 13.16
C ASP A 180 -8.06 5.04 13.86
N LYS A 181 -6.91 4.44 13.49
CA LYS A 181 -5.61 4.78 14.06
C LYS A 181 -5.22 6.22 13.74
N TYR A 182 -5.39 6.67 12.50
CA TYR A 182 -5.06 8.05 12.11
C TYR A 182 -5.86 9.08 12.94
N LEU A 183 -7.20 8.95 12.99
CA LEU A 183 -8.05 9.91 13.69
C LEU A 183 -7.83 9.90 15.20
N LYS A 184 -7.52 8.74 15.81
CA LYS A 184 -7.18 8.66 17.23
C LYS A 184 -5.84 9.32 17.55
N SER A 185 -4.84 9.20 16.68
CA SER A 185 -3.52 9.82 16.88
C SER A 185 -3.58 11.35 16.80
N HIS A 186 -4.49 11.91 16.00
CA HIS A 186 -4.65 13.37 15.82
C HIS A 186 -5.82 13.93 16.67
N LYS A 187 -6.13 13.29 17.79
CA LYS A 187 -7.24 13.72 18.66
C LYS A 187 -6.96 15.11 19.25
N ASN A 188 -7.97 15.97 19.20
CA ASN A 188 -7.95 17.39 19.59
C ASN A 188 -7.19 18.30 18.63
N GLU A 189 -6.75 17.80 17.47
CA GLU A 189 -6.14 18.62 16.41
C GLU A 189 -7.18 18.97 15.35
N PRO A 190 -7.01 20.09 14.61
CA PRO A 190 -7.78 20.35 13.40
C PRO A 190 -7.55 19.25 12.36
N CYS A 191 -8.63 18.75 11.77
CA CYS A 191 -8.56 17.77 10.70
C CYS A 191 -8.06 18.42 9.41
N ASP A 192 -7.00 17.85 8.81
CA ASP A 192 -6.65 18.09 7.42
C ASP A 192 -7.61 17.27 6.54
N PHE A 193 -8.70 17.90 6.11
CA PHE A 193 -9.74 17.24 5.32
C PHE A 193 -9.22 16.73 3.97
N ASP A 194 -8.31 17.46 3.32
CA ASP A 194 -7.74 17.04 2.03
C ASP A 194 -6.87 15.79 2.21
N HIS A 195 -6.04 15.78 3.25
CA HIS A 195 -5.20 14.62 3.57
C HIS A 195 -6.03 13.38 3.90
N VAL A 196 -7.03 13.50 4.78
CA VAL A 196 -7.88 12.35 5.14
C VAL A 196 -8.73 11.89 3.96
N THR A 197 -9.22 12.81 3.12
CA THR A 197 -9.90 12.47 1.85
C THR A 197 -8.99 11.64 0.95
N ASN A 198 -7.71 12.01 0.83
CA ASN A 198 -6.73 11.24 0.06
C ASN A 198 -6.52 9.85 0.65
N ILE A 199 -6.41 9.69 1.98
CA ILE A 199 -6.30 8.37 2.62
C ILE A 199 -7.53 7.51 2.29
N ILE A 200 -8.74 8.05 2.43
CA ILE A 200 -10.00 7.36 2.14
C ILE A 200 -10.02 6.88 0.68
N LYS A 201 -9.66 7.76 -0.27
CA LYS A 201 -9.61 7.44 -1.70
C LYS A 201 -8.52 6.41 -2.04
N VAL A 202 -7.36 6.49 -1.39
CA VAL A 202 -6.28 5.49 -1.51
C VAL A 202 -6.78 4.12 -1.08
N ILE A 203 -7.41 4.01 0.10
CA ILE A 203 -7.98 2.75 0.59
C ILE A 203 -9.02 2.21 -0.41
N ALA A 204 -9.95 3.05 -0.85
CA ALA A 204 -10.97 2.66 -1.82
C ALA A 204 -10.36 2.09 -3.11
N ARG A 205 -9.35 2.77 -3.66
CA ARG A 205 -8.68 2.32 -4.88
C ARG A 205 -7.85 1.05 -4.65
N THR A 206 -7.18 0.93 -3.52
CA THR A 206 -6.44 -0.28 -3.13
C THR A 206 -7.37 -1.49 -3.09
N ILE A 207 -8.56 -1.36 -2.49
CA ILE A 207 -9.58 -2.40 -2.48
C ILE A 207 -10.00 -2.78 -3.91
N GLU A 208 -10.25 -1.81 -4.79
CA GLU A 208 -10.59 -2.11 -6.19
C GLU A 208 -9.48 -2.88 -6.91
N ILE A 209 -8.22 -2.49 -6.70
CA ILE A 209 -7.07 -3.21 -7.28
C ILE A 209 -6.97 -4.61 -6.68
N GLN A 210 -7.15 -4.78 -5.37
CA GLN A 210 -7.15 -6.11 -4.71
C GLN A 210 -8.22 -7.04 -5.31
N ARG A 211 -9.41 -6.54 -5.64
CA ARG A 211 -10.44 -7.34 -6.33
C ARG A 211 -9.96 -7.76 -7.72
N THR A 212 -9.38 -6.85 -8.50
CA THR A 212 -8.78 -7.15 -9.82
C THR A 212 -7.67 -8.21 -9.70
N LEU A 213 -6.77 -8.05 -8.73
CA LEU A 213 -5.73 -9.03 -8.42
C LEU A 213 -6.33 -10.39 -8.04
N GLY A 214 -7.42 -10.40 -7.27
CA GLY A 214 -8.18 -11.60 -6.96
C GLY A 214 -8.58 -12.37 -8.21
N PHE A 215 -9.16 -11.71 -9.21
CA PHE A 215 -9.50 -12.34 -10.49
C PHE A 215 -8.26 -12.89 -11.22
N LEU A 216 -7.22 -12.06 -11.37
CA LEU A 216 -5.99 -12.42 -12.11
C LEU A 216 -5.16 -13.53 -11.45
N THR A 217 -5.34 -13.77 -10.16
CA THR A 217 -4.60 -14.75 -9.36
C THR A 217 -5.48 -15.90 -8.84
N SER A 218 -6.69 -16.03 -9.37
CA SER A 218 -7.68 -17.04 -8.94
C SER A 218 -7.24 -18.48 -9.18
N ASP A 219 -6.33 -18.71 -10.13
CA ASP A 219 -5.84 -20.04 -10.52
C ASP A 219 -4.52 -20.45 -9.82
N LEU A 220 -4.18 -19.78 -8.72
CA LEU A 220 -3.04 -20.17 -7.88
C LEU A 220 -3.14 -21.65 -7.45
N PRO A 221 -2.03 -22.42 -7.51
CA PRO A 221 -0.65 -21.96 -7.68
C PRO A 221 -0.18 -21.90 -9.14
N HIS A 222 -1.04 -22.20 -10.12
CA HIS A 222 -0.62 -22.26 -11.53
C HIS A 222 -0.31 -20.88 -12.11
N LEU A 223 -1.02 -19.85 -11.64
CA LEU A 223 -0.79 -18.44 -11.98
C LEU A 223 -0.66 -18.22 -13.49
N LYS A 224 -1.58 -18.78 -14.28
CA LYS A 224 -1.63 -18.64 -15.73
C LYS A 224 -2.51 -17.46 -16.16
N GLY A 225 -3.35 -16.96 -15.25
CA GLY A 225 -4.25 -15.82 -15.48
C GLY A 225 -5.52 -16.24 -16.24
N ASN A 226 -6.03 -17.44 -15.93
CA ASN A 226 -7.17 -18.09 -16.61
C ASN A 226 -8.28 -17.11 -17.00
N ASP A 227 -8.77 -17.25 -18.23
CA ASP A 227 -9.92 -16.53 -18.84
C ASP A 227 -9.92 -14.99 -18.73
N SER A 228 -8.81 -14.40 -18.28
CA SER A 228 -8.67 -12.96 -18.02
C SER A 228 -7.93 -12.22 -19.14
N LYS A 229 -7.85 -12.80 -20.35
CA LYS A 229 -7.10 -12.20 -21.47
C LYS A 229 -7.54 -10.76 -21.78
N ALA A 230 -8.85 -10.51 -21.82
CA ALA A 230 -9.38 -9.18 -22.09
C ALA A 230 -8.95 -8.17 -21.00
N LEU A 231 -9.07 -8.54 -19.73
CA LEU A 231 -8.66 -7.73 -18.59
C LEU A 231 -7.15 -7.46 -18.60
N ILE A 232 -6.32 -8.48 -18.90
CA ILE A 232 -4.88 -8.31 -19.05
C ILE A 232 -4.58 -7.28 -20.14
N GLN A 233 -5.23 -7.37 -21.30
CA GLN A 233 -5.01 -6.42 -22.39
C GLN A 233 -5.49 -5.01 -22.04
N GLU A 234 -6.62 -4.87 -21.34
CA GLU A 234 -7.12 -3.57 -20.86
C GLU A 234 -6.11 -2.87 -19.94
N ILE A 235 -5.52 -3.61 -18.99
CA ILE A 235 -4.49 -3.10 -18.08
C ILE A 235 -3.24 -2.68 -18.86
N LEU A 236 -2.78 -3.52 -19.79
CA LEU A 236 -1.60 -3.25 -20.60
C LEU A 236 -1.75 -2.04 -21.53
N GLN A 237 -2.98 -1.72 -21.95
CA GLN A 237 -3.30 -0.56 -22.78
C GLN A 237 -3.40 0.75 -21.98
N ASN A 238 -3.61 0.67 -20.66
CA ASN A 238 -3.81 1.84 -19.79
C ASN A 238 -2.86 1.81 -18.56
N PRO A 239 -1.54 1.79 -18.79
CA PRO A 239 -0.56 1.71 -17.71
C PRO A 239 -0.65 2.93 -16.78
N PRO A 240 -0.48 2.77 -15.46
CA PRO A 240 -0.33 3.92 -14.56
C PRO A 240 0.94 4.70 -14.89
N PRO A 241 0.97 6.02 -14.60
CA PRO A 241 2.20 6.79 -14.68
C PRO A 241 3.21 6.19 -13.71
N PRO A 242 4.47 5.96 -14.14
CA PRO A 242 5.49 5.50 -13.22
C PRO A 242 5.69 6.55 -12.13
N PRO A 243 5.70 6.18 -10.83
CA PRO A 243 6.01 7.13 -9.78
C PRO A 243 7.40 7.73 -10.05
N PRO A 244 7.57 9.07 -9.96
CA PRO A 244 8.83 9.73 -10.23
C PRO A 244 9.95 9.13 -9.38
N PHE A 245 11.01 8.67 -10.04
CA PHE A 245 12.26 8.18 -9.44
C PHE A 245 13.09 9.30 -8.81
N ASN A 246 12.47 10.26 -8.13
CA ASN A 246 13.23 11.27 -7.39
C ASN A 246 13.65 10.77 -6.00
N THR A 247 13.08 9.64 -5.56
CA THR A 247 13.31 9.05 -4.23
C THR A 247 13.35 7.53 -4.33
N ASN A 248 14.34 6.90 -3.71
CA ASN A 248 14.38 5.45 -3.56
C ASN A 248 13.17 4.98 -2.72
N ILE A 249 12.65 3.79 -3.00
CA ILE A 249 11.55 3.19 -2.23
C ILE A 249 12.03 1.90 -1.57
N ALA A 250 11.52 1.61 -0.39
CA ALA A 250 11.82 0.38 0.34
C ALA A 250 10.56 -0.44 0.57
N LEU A 251 10.64 -1.72 0.23
CA LEU A 251 9.65 -2.72 0.63
C LEU A 251 9.92 -3.10 2.08
N ILE A 252 8.93 -2.97 2.94
CA ILE A 252 9.02 -3.34 4.34
C ILE A 252 8.21 -4.62 4.56
N LEU A 253 8.87 -5.67 5.02
CA LEU A 253 8.25 -6.98 5.30
C LEU A 253 8.38 -7.35 6.77
N SER A 254 7.37 -7.98 7.34
CA SER A 254 7.48 -8.66 8.64
C SER A 254 7.93 -10.10 8.45
N ARG A 255 8.90 -10.56 9.25
CA ARG A 255 9.38 -11.95 9.25
C ARG A 255 8.50 -12.90 10.07
N GLN A 256 7.70 -12.38 10.99
CA GLN A 256 6.85 -13.19 11.89
C GLN A 256 5.50 -12.52 12.09
N ALA A 257 4.68 -12.47 11.04
CA ALA A 257 3.40 -11.81 11.12
C ALA A 257 2.44 -12.45 12.15
N LYS A 258 2.68 -13.71 12.54
CA LYS A 258 1.97 -14.40 13.63
C LYS A 258 2.00 -13.63 14.97
N ALA A 259 3.04 -12.83 15.22
CA ALA A 259 3.15 -12.06 16.45
C ALA A 259 2.21 -10.83 16.49
N ILE A 260 1.55 -10.51 15.36
CA ILE A 260 0.66 -9.35 15.19
C ILE A 260 -0.81 -9.71 15.50
N GLY A 261 -1.23 -10.97 15.29
CA GLY A 261 -2.59 -11.48 15.58
C GLY A 261 -3.20 -12.31 14.45
N ASP A 262 -4.43 -12.79 14.63
CA ASP A 262 -5.17 -13.68 13.70
C ASP A 262 -6.06 -12.92 12.67
N PHE A 263 -5.67 -11.71 12.26
CA PHE A 263 -6.47 -10.91 11.34
C PHE A 263 -5.96 -11.00 9.89
N ASP A 264 -6.82 -10.69 8.92
CA ASP A 264 -6.44 -10.42 7.52
C ASP A 264 -5.44 -9.25 7.49
N PHE A 265 -4.14 -9.54 7.59
CA PHE A 265 -3.09 -8.53 7.66
C PHE A 265 -2.46 -8.26 6.28
N ASP A 266 -2.20 -6.99 5.98
CA ASP A 266 -1.22 -6.61 4.95
C ASP A 266 0.19 -6.76 5.55
N ALA A 267 0.94 -7.78 5.12
CA ALA A 267 2.28 -8.14 5.63
C ALA A 267 3.42 -7.32 5.02
N ALA A 268 3.08 -6.44 4.08
CA ALA A 268 4.01 -5.75 3.22
C ALA A 268 3.50 -4.33 2.99
N PHE A 269 4.36 -3.34 3.23
CA PHE A 269 4.10 -1.96 2.87
C PHE A 269 5.33 -1.35 2.22
N ILE A 270 5.12 -0.26 1.48
CA ILE A 270 6.20 0.47 0.82
C ILE A 270 6.37 1.79 1.54
N SER A 271 7.62 2.22 1.69
CA SER A 271 7.94 3.54 2.20
C SER A 271 8.92 4.26 1.28
N LYS A 272 8.73 5.57 1.15
CA LYS A 272 9.71 6.53 0.59
C LYS A 272 10.38 7.37 1.69
N GLU A 273 10.04 7.13 2.96
CA GLU A 273 10.51 7.88 4.14
C GLU A 273 11.06 6.94 5.22
N ALA A 274 11.95 7.44 6.08
CA ALA A 274 12.53 6.61 7.13
C ALA A 274 11.38 6.17 8.04
N SER A 275 11.10 4.87 8.04
CA SER A 275 9.97 4.31 8.79
C SER A 275 10.47 3.68 10.08
N ASP A 276 9.82 4.00 11.19
CA ASP A 276 9.96 3.19 12.39
C ASP A 276 9.35 1.80 12.12
N ASN A 277 10.14 0.76 12.35
CA ASN A 277 9.78 -0.64 12.15
C ASN A 277 8.76 -1.15 13.19
N ASN A 278 8.30 -0.29 14.10
CA ASN A 278 7.24 -0.52 15.08
C ASN A 278 5.80 -0.56 14.51
N ILE A 279 5.63 -0.50 13.18
CA ILE A 279 4.32 -0.73 12.53
C ILE A 279 3.79 -2.15 12.83
N TYR A 280 4.68 -3.10 13.12
CA TYR A 280 4.28 -4.42 13.57
C TYR A 280 4.26 -4.47 15.10
N ARG A 281 3.08 -4.75 15.68
CA ARG A 281 2.84 -4.82 17.13
C ARG A 281 3.86 -5.69 17.87
N ARG A 282 4.42 -6.70 17.21
CA ARG A 282 5.55 -7.56 17.62
C ARG A 282 6.23 -8.12 16.37
N GLY A 283 7.57 -8.13 16.30
CA GLY A 283 8.34 -8.80 15.23
C GLY A 283 9.27 -7.93 14.39
N GLY A 284 9.06 -6.61 14.36
CA GLY A 284 9.87 -5.65 13.60
C GLY A 284 9.74 -5.81 12.07
N GLY A 285 9.75 -4.68 11.35
CA GLY A 285 9.89 -4.65 9.89
C GLY A 285 11.35 -4.80 9.46
N SER A 286 11.57 -5.49 8.34
CA SER A 286 12.85 -5.42 7.62
C SER A 286 12.66 -4.61 6.34
N ALA A 287 13.54 -3.64 6.13
CA ALA A 287 13.51 -2.75 4.98
C ALA A 287 14.39 -3.30 3.84
N PHE A 288 13.78 -3.43 2.66
CA PHE A 288 14.43 -3.84 1.43
C PHE A 288 14.36 -2.67 0.44
N PRO A 289 15.37 -1.77 0.40
CA PRO A 289 15.42 -0.71 -0.61
C PRO A 289 15.40 -1.31 -2.01
N LEU A 290 14.84 -0.59 -2.98
CA LEU A 290 14.92 -0.96 -4.40
C LEU A 290 16.33 -0.75 -4.95
N PHE A 291 17.01 0.30 -4.50
CA PHE A 291 18.38 0.62 -4.89
C PHE A 291 19.34 0.77 -3.70
N CYS A 292 20.58 0.36 -3.85
CA CYS A 292 21.68 0.50 -2.90
C CYS A 292 22.75 1.44 -3.45
N ILE A 293 23.44 2.17 -2.57
CA ILE A 293 24.66 2.89 -2.97
C ILE A 293 25.80 1.89 -3.11
N THR A 294 26.58 2.06 -4.19
CA THR A 294 27.85 1.37 -4.43
C THR A 294 29.03 2.24 -4.09
#